data_AF-X1S6M8-F1
#
_entry.id   AF-X1S6M8-F1
#
_cell.length_a   1.000
_cell.length_b   1.000
_cell.length_c   1.000
_cell.angle_alpha   90.00
_cell.angle_beta   90.00
_cell.angle_gamma   90.00
#
_symmetry.space_group_name_H-M   'P 1'
#
loop_
_entity.id
_entity.type
_entity.pdbx_description
1 polymer ?
#
loop_
_entity_poly.entity_id
_entity_poly.type
_entity_poly.pdbx_seq_one_letter_code
_entity_poly.pdbx_strand_id
1 'polypeptide(L)'
;RRWTTDDRRWTTDDEIRNILGTDVDVSAGAKGILGPHKTFASFSNDKFNQHLRAAEMYLKQGRYYRAADSYTLASIYKPDDPLCYAGRSHALFAAGEYLSSALFLSRALEIFPEYARFKIDLVAMVGDRDKLESRIADVEEWLQRSDAAELQFLLGYVYYQMGRLQRAKQAIDAAYEKLPGSPAVIALKKAIDSAVKLDS
;
A
#
# COMPACT_ATOMS: atom_id res chain seq x y z
N ARG A 1 -36.58 57.56 20.08
CA ARG A 1 -37.57 56.55 19.60
C ARG A 1 -36.95 55.18 19.83
N ARG A 2 -37.62 54.34 20.63
CA ARG A 2 -37.18 53.03 21.10
C ARG A 2 -37.67 51.99 20.08
N TRP A 3 -36.78 51.21 19.47
CA TRP A 3 -37.15 50.07 18.65
C TRP A 3 -36.96 48.79 19.48
N THR A 4 -38.04 48.02 19.58
CA THR A 4 -38.12 46.73 20.26
C THR A 4 -38.22 45.61 19.22
N THR A 5 -37.66 44.46 19.60
CA THR A 5 -37.93 43.07 19.15
C THR A 5 -37.64 42.72 17.69
N ASP A 6 -36.48 42.08 17.48
CA ASP A 6 -36.21 41.18 16.37
C ASP A 6 -36.62 39.76 16.79
N ASP A 7 -37.78 39.32 16.33
CA ASP A 7 -38.42 38.04 16.65
C ASP A 7 -37.97 37.01 15.62
N ARG A 8 -36.79 36.40 15.84
CA ARG A 8 -36.30 35.29 15.02
C ARG A 8 -37.21 34.08 15.24
N ARG A 9 -38.14 33.85 14.31
CA ARG A 9 -38.85 32.57 14.18
C ARG A 9 -37.83 31.46 13.94
N TRP A 10 -37.75 30.55 14.90
CA TRP A 10 -37.08 29.27 14.75
C TRP A 10 -37.93 28.45 13.78
N THR A 11 -37.40 28.15 12.60
CA THR A 11 -37.92 27.11 11.71
C THR A 11 -38.02 25.82 12.53
N THR A 12 -39.23 25.29 12.68
CA THR A 12 -39.47 24.03 13.39
C THR A 12 -38.81 22.87 12.66
N ASP A 13 -38.36 21.85 13.39
CA ASP A 13 -37.74 20.62 12.84
C ASP A 13 -38.60 19.97 11.73
N ASP A 14 -39.91 20.20 11.74
CA ASP A 14 -40.86 19.71 10.74
C ASP A 14 -40.74 20.42 9.37
N GLU A 15 -40.32 21.69 9.31
CA GLU A 15 -40.06 22.38 8.04
C GLU A 15 -38.74 21.91 7.40
N ILE A 16 -37.73 21.58 8.22
CA ILE A 16 -36.46 21.00 7.75
C ILE A 16 -36.70 19.60 7.15
N ARG A 17 -37.56 18.78 7.78
CA ARG A 17 -37.96 17.47 7.23
C ARG A 17 -38.66 17.58 5.88
N ASN A 18 -39.49 18.60 5.69
CA ASN A 18 -40.27 18.77 4.47
C ASN A 18 -39.42 19.28 3.29
N ILE A 19 -38.37 20.07 3.54
CA ILE A 19 -37.41 20.53 2.52
C ILE A 19 -36.41 19.43 2.13
N LEU A 20 -36.05 18.55 3.06
CA LEU A 20 -35.06 17.49 2.83
C LEU A 20 -35.63 16.17 2.29
N GLY A 21 -36.94 16.07 2.02
CA GLY A 21 -37.52 14.86 1.43
C GLY A 21 -37.11 13.61 2.21
N THR A 22 -37.58 13.50 3.45
CA THR A 22 -37.31 12.34 4.30
C THR A 22 -37.66 11.03 3.59
N ASP A 23 -36.71 10.10 3.64
CA ASP A 23 -36.74 8.72 3.13
C ASP A 23 -36.54 8.55 1.62
N VAL A 24 -35.40 9.04 1.09
CA VAL A 24 -34.66 8.16 0.16
C VAL A 24 -34.48 6.87 0.93
N ASP A 25 -35.03 5.76 0.45
CA ASP A 25 -34.93 4.46 1.11
C ASP A 25 -33.46 4.01 1.16
N VAL A 26 -32.71 4.55 2.12
CA VAL A 26 -31.31 4.24 2.39
C VAL A 26 -31.19 2.75 2.69
N SER A 27 -32.27 2.11 3.18
CA SER A 27 -32.31 0.67 3.44
C SER A 27 -32.37 -0.16 2.16
N ALA A 28 -33.13 0.25 1.14
CA ALA A 28 -33.13 -0.39 -0.18
C ALA A 28 -31.82 -0.14 -0.94
N GLY A 29 -31.28 1.09 -0.87
CA GLY A 29 -29.97 1.42 -1.44
C GLY A 29 -28.84 0.61 -0.80
N ALA A 30 -28.84 0.49 0.53
CA ALA A 30 -27.88 -0.31 1.27
C ALA A 30 -28.01 -1.81 0.96
N LYS A 31 -29.24 -2.35 0.84
CA LYS A 31 -29.46 -3.76 0.43
C LYS A 31 -28.94 -4.03 -0.99
N GLY A 32 -29.11 -3.10 -1.92
CA GLY A 32 -28.58 -3.21 -3.28
C GLY A 32 -27.05 -3.28 -3.33
N ILE A 33 -26.36 -2.46 -2.52
CA ILE A 33 -24.90 -2.45 -2.42
C ILE A 33 -24.37 -3.73 -1.73
N LEU A 34 -25.05 -4.17 -0.66
CA LEU A 34 -24.64 -5.35 0.11
C LEU A 34 -24.91 -6.67 -0.62
N GLY A 35 -25.84 -6.73 -1.57
CA GLY A 35 -26.15 -7.94 -2.31
C GLY A 35 -26.40 -9.15 -1.39
N PRO A 36 -25.67 -10.27 -1.52
CA PRO A 36 -25.85 -11.45 -0.68
C PRO A 36 -25.26 -11.30 0.74
N HIS A 37 -24.52 -10.23 1.02
CA HIS A 37 -23.80 -10.07 2.28
C HIS A 37 -24.70 -9.52 3.38
N LYS A 38 -24.60 -10.11 4.57
CA LYS A 38 -25.41 -9.70 5.74
C LYS A 38 -24.95 -8.36 6.34
N THR A 39 -23.70 -7.98 6.12
CA THR A 39 -23.09 -6.77 6.70
C THR A 39 -22.12 -6.13 5.72
N PHE A 40 -21.90 -4.81 5.86
CA PHE A 40 -20.86 -4.11 5.09
C PHE A 40 -19.47 -4.68 5.36
N ALA A 41 -19.19 -5.10 6.60
CA ALA A 41 -17.92 -5.76 6.93
C ALA A 41 -17.71 -7.06 6.13
N SER A 42 -18.75 -7.90 6.00
CA SER A 42 -18.68 -9.12 5.17
C SER A 42 -18.51 -8.79 3.69
N PHE A 43 -19.27 -7.81 3.17
CA PHE A 43 -19.13 -7.34 1.79
C PHE A 43 -17.71 -6.82 1.49
N SER A 44 -17.20 -5.92 2.33
CA SER A 44 -15.86 -5.34 2.16
C SER A 44 -14.77 -6.40 2.28
N ASN A 45 -14.90 -7.37 3.19
CA ASN A 45 -13.94 -8.47 3.29
C ASN A 45 -13.94 -9.36 2.04
N ASP A 46 -15.12 -9.67 1.50
CA ASP A 46 -15.24 -10.51 0.30
C ASP A 46 -14.71 -9.79 -0.94
N LYS A 47 -15.01 -8.50 -1.10
CA LYS A 47 -14.45 -7.67 -2.18
C LYS A 47 -12.94 -7.50 -2.07
N PHE A 48 -12.44 -7.22 -0.88
CA PHE A 48 -11.01 -7.18 -0.61
C PHE A 48 -10.32 -8.49 -1.03
N ASN A 49 -10.82 -9.63 -0.57
CA ASN A 49 -10.26 -10.94 -0.90
C ASN A 49 -10.37 -11.28 -2.39
N GLN A 50 -11.47 -10.87 -3.04
CA GLN A 50 -11.63 -11.03 -4.48
C GLN A 50 -10.53 -10.29 -5.25
N HIS A 51 -10.27 -9.03 -4.89
CA HIS A 51 -9.27 -8.21 -5.55
C HIS A 51 -7.84 -8.68 -5.25
N LEU A 52 -7.53 -9.15 -4.03
CA LEU A 52 -6.23 -9.76 -3.73
C LEU A 52 -5.96 -10.99 -4.60
N ARG A 53 -6.93 -11.92 -4.70
CA ARG A 53 -6.77 -13.12 -5.54
C ARG A 53 -6.58 -12.77 -7.03
N ALA A 54 -7.30 -11.76 -7.52
CA ALA A 54 -7.13 -11.27 -8.88
C ALA A 54 -5.71 -10.69 -9.09
N ALA A 55 -5.20 -9.93 -8.11
CA ALA A 55 -3.86 -9.38 -8.15
C ALA A 55 -2.78 -10.47 -8.22
N GLU A 56 -2.86 -11.47 -7.34
CA GLU A 56 -1.94 -12.62 -7.33
C GLU A 56 -1.99 -13.41 -8.64
N MET A 57 -3.17 -13.60 -9.21
CA MET A 57 -3.34 -14.25 -10.51
C MET A 57 -2.66 -13.44 -11.62
N TYR A 58 -2.81 -12.11 -11.62
CA TYR A 58 -2.14 -11.26 -12.61
C TYR A 58 -0.62 -11.23 -12.44
N LEU A 59 -0.09 -11.28 -11.21
CA LEU A 59 1.35 -11.43 -10.96
C LEU A 59 1.88 -12.72 -11.59
N LYS A 60 1.22 -13.85 -11.32
CA LYS A 60 1.60 -15.17 -11.90
C LYS A 60 1.57 -15.19 -13.43
N GLN A 61 0.75 -14.34 -14.05
CA GLN A 61 0.66 -14.18 -15.50
C GLN A 61 1.64 -13.15 -16.08
N GLY A 62 2.47 -12.51 -15.25
CA GLY A 62 3.34 -11.40 -15.69
C GLY A 62 2.60 -10.11 -16.05
N ARG A 63 1.30 -10.00 -15.71
CA ARG A 63 0.45 -8.83 -16.01
C ARG A 63 0.55 -7.80 -14.90
N TYR A 64 1.75 -7.25 -14.70
CA TYR A 64 2.11 -6.48 -13.51
C TYR A 64 1.24 -5.23 -13.27
N TYR A 65 0.95 -4.42 -14.29
CA TYR A 65 0.08 -3.25 -14.11
C TYR A 65 -1.34 -3.63 -13.67
N ARG A 66 -1.90 -4.71 -14.22
CA ARG A 66 -3.22 -5.22 -13.81
C ARG A 66 -3.22 -5.78 -12.39
N ALA A 67 -2.09 -6.33 -11.95
CA ALA A 67 -1.91 -6.71 -10.55
C ALA A 67 -1.90 -5.48 -9.65
N ALA A 68 -1.15 -4.43 -10.00
CA ALA A 68 -1.11 -3.17 -9.27
C ALA A 68 -2.50 -2.50 -9.17
N ASP A 69 -3.28 -2.52 -10.26
CA ASP A 69 -4.67 -2.02 -10.26
C ASP A 69 -5.56 -2.84 -9.32
N SER A 70 -5.40 -4.17 -9.31
CA SER A 70 -6.19 -5.04 -8.44
C SER A 70 -5.86 -4.84 -6.96
N TYR A 71 -4.58 -4.64 -6.60
CA TYR A 71 -4.21 -4.23 -5.24
C TYR A 71 -4.76 -2.85 -4.88
N THR A 72 -4.81 -1.91 -5.83
CA THR A 72 -5.44 -0.60 -5.63
C THR A 72 -6.93 -0.76 -5.33
N LEU A 73 -7.64 -1.60 -6.07
CA LEU A 73 -9.05 -1.90 -5.80
C LEU A 73 -9.25 -2.58 -4.43
N ALA A 74 -8.35 -3.49 -4.03
CA ALA A 74 -8.39 -4.10 -2.70
C ALA A 74 -8.25 -3.03 -1.59
N SER A 75 -7.36 -2.06 -1.77
CA SER A 75 -7.13 -0.97 -0.80
C SER A 75 -8.35 -0.07 -0.58
N ILE A 76 -9.29 0.01 -1.54
CA ILE A 76 -10.54 0.75 -1.35
C ILE A 76 -11.40 0.12 -0.24
N TYR A 77 -11.36 -1.20 -0.10
CA TYR A 77 -12.18 -1.92 0.88
C TYR A 77 -11.49 -2.07 2.24
N LYS A 78 -10.14 -2.09 2.26
CA LYS A 78 -9.32 -2.06 3.48
C LYS A 78 -8.12 -1.12 3.28
N PRO A 79 -8.28 0.19 3.56
CA PRO A 79 -7.24 1.19 3.30
C PRO A 79 -6.06 1.12 4.29
N ASP A 80 -6.21 0.41 5.40
CA ASP A 80 -5.14 0.23 6.40
C ASP A 80 -4.57 -1.19 6.38
N ASP A 81 -4.83 -1.98 5.32
CA ASP A 81 -4.23 -3.30 5.17
C ASP A 81 -2.87 -3.19 4.44
N PRO A 82 -1.75 -3.57 5.08
CA PRO A 82 -0.42 -3.42 4.50
C PRO A 82 -0.20 -4.29 3.26
N LEU A 83 -0.95 -5.40 3.10
CA LEU A 83 -0.77 -6.34 2.00
C LEU A 83 -1.14 -5.72 0.65
N CYS A 84 -2.11 -4.81 0.62
CA CYS A 84 -2.47 -4.09 -0.60
C CYS A 84 -1.30 -3.24 -1.10
N TYR A 85 -0.68 -2.49 -0.20
CA TYR A 85 0.40 -1.58 -0.55
C TYR A 85 1.67 -2.35 -0.91
N ALA A 86 2.00 -3.38 -0.14
CA ALA A 86 3.17 -4.19 -0.45
C ALA A 86 3.01 -4.98 -1.76
N GLY A 87 1.84 -5.59 -1.98
CA GLY A 87 1.54 -6.27 -3.23
C GLY A 87 1.58 -5.33 -4.44
N ARG A 88 1.11 -4.09 -4.29
CA ARG A 88 1.22 -3.07 -5.33
C ARG A 88 2.67 -2.68 -5.59
N SER A 89 3.48 -2.49 -4.54
CA SER A 89 4.92 -2.23 -4.65
C SER A 89 5.64 -3.33 -5.42
N HIS A 90 5.34 -4.58 -5.08
CA HIS A 90 5.85 -5.80 -5.70
C HIS A 90 5.51 -5.88 -7.18
N ALA A 91 4.24 -5.65 -7.54
CA ALA A 91 3.81 -5.59 -8.93
C ALA A 91 4.53 -4.48 -9.71
N LEU A 92 4.67 -3.29 -9.12
CA LEU A 92 5.35 -2.16 -9.76
C LEU A 92 6.86 -2.40 -9.92
N PHE A 93 7.50 -3.05 -8.96
CA PHE A 93 8.90 -3.47 -9.11
C PHE A 93 9.08 -4.41 -10.29
N ALA A 94 8.21 -5.42 -10.43
CA ALA A 94 8.26 -6.34 -11.55
C ALA A 94 7.99 -5.63 -12.91
N ALA A 95 7.15 -4.59 -12.89
CA ALA A 95 6.87 -3.73 -14.05
C ALA A 95 8.01 -2.77 -14.43
N GLY A 96 9.01 -2.55 -13.57
CA GLY A 96 10.08 -1.58 -13.78
C GLY A 96 9.79 -0.17 -13.23
N GLU A 97 8.71 0.00 -12.47
CA GLU A 97 8.25 1.27 -11.90
C GLU A 97 8.83 1.49 -10.50
N TYR A 98 10.14 1.70 -10.43
CA TYR A 98 10.90 1.58 -9.18
C TYR A 98 10.60 2.64 -8.11
N LEU A 99 10.51 3.93 -8.48
CA LEU A 99 10.13 4.98 -7.52
C LEU A 99 8.72 4.77 -6.96
N SER A 100 7.77 4.40 -7.81
CA SER A 100 6.41 4.07 -7.38
C SER A 100 6.39 2.84 -6.49
N SER A 101 7.21 1.83 -6.79
CA SER A 101 7.38 0.65 -5.94
C SER A 101 7.92 1.02 -4.55
N ALA A 102 8.94 1.87 -4.47
CA ALA A 102 9.49 2.36 -3.21
C ALA A 102 8.44 3.11 -2.36
N LEU A 103 7.64 3.98 -3.00
CA LEU A 103 6.56 4.71 -2.34
C LEU A 103 5.54 3.77 -1.68
N PHE A 104 5.04 2.77 -2.42
CA PHE A 104 4.05 1.84 -1.88
C PHE A 104 4.63 0.88 -0.85
N LEU A 105 5.92 0.52 -0.97
CA LEU A 105 6.61 -0.24 0.06
C LEU A 105 6.75 0.57 1.35
N SER A 106 7.08 1.87 1.23
CA SER A 106 7.14 2.77 2.39
C SER A 106 5.80 2.77 3.13
N ARG A 107 4.70 2.94 2.38
CA ARG A 107 3.35 2.91 2.97
C ARG A 107 3.03 1.60 3.67
N ALA A 108 3.42 0.46 3.09
CA ALA A 108 3.21 -0.84 3.72
C ALA A 108 3.98 -0.97 5.04
N LEU A 109 5.24 -0.53 5.09
CA LEU A 109 6.07 -0.57 6.30
C LEU A 109 5.67 0.47 7.35
N GLU A 110 5.09 1.61 6.94
CA GLU A 110 4.50 2.59 7.86
C GLU A 110 3.26 2.03 8.56
N ILE A 111 2.39 1.31 7.82
CA ILE A 111 1.20 0.65 8.38
C ILE A 111 1.62 -0.51 9.27
N PHE A 112 2.55 -1.35 8.79
CA PHE A 112 3.00 -2.54 9.50
C PHE A 112 4.51 -2.74 9.35
N PRO A 113 5.32 -2.21 10.29
CA PRO A 113 6.78 -2.32 10.26
C PRO A 113 7.31 -3.75 10.18
N GLU A 114 6.59 -4.68 10.82
CA GLU A 114 6.90 -6.11 10.83
C GLU A 114 6.74 -6.75 9.44
N TYR A 115 6.09 -6.07 8.49
CA TYR A 115 6.00 -6.52 7.10
C TYR A 115 7.38 -6.79 6.48
N ALA A 116 8.41 -6.01 6.88
CA ALA A 116 9.77 -6.19 6.40
C ALA A 116 10.31 -7.62 6.64
N ARG A 117 9.84 -8.32 7.68
CA ARG A 117 10.34 -9.65 8.07
C ARG A 117 9.66 -10.82 7.34
N PHE A 118 8.53 -10.60 6.67
CA PHE A 118 7.94 -11.69 5.87
C PHE A 118 8.86 -12.01 4.70
N LYS A 119 9.05 -13.30 4.45
CA LYS A 119 9.79 -13.79 3.30
C LYS A 119 8.90 -13.76 2.07
N ILE A 120 9.34 -13.02 1.08
CA ILE A 120 8.67 -12.84 -0.21
C ILE A 120 9.47 -13.54 -1.28
N ASP A 121 8.80 -14.39 -2.06
CA ASP A 121 9.40 -15.02 -3.22
C ASP A 121 9.41 -14.04 -4.41
N LEU A 122 10.41 -13.16 -4.43
CA LEU A 122 10.59 -12.18 -5.51
C LEU A 122 10.88 -12.87 -6.85
N VAL A 123 11.44 -14.07 -6.85
CA VAL A 123 11.71 -14.84 -8.08
C VAL A 123 10.38 -15.27 -8.70
N ALA A 124 9.47 -15.86 -7.91
CA ALA A 124 8.14 -16.24 -8.41
C ALA A 124 7.33 -15.02 -8.88
N MET A 125 7.51 -13.86 -8.23
CA MET A 125 6.84 -12.62 -8.58
C MET A 125 7.32 -12.03 -9.92
N VAL A 126 8.63 -11.97 -10.14
CA VAL A 126 9.23 -11.42 -11.37
C VAL A 126 9.27 -12.47 -12.49
N GLY A 127 9.13 -13.75 -12.15
CA GLY A 127 8.98 -14.88 -13.06
C GLY A 127 10.19 -15.81 -13.08
N ASP A 128 11.41 -15.26 -12.99
CA ASP A 128 12.65 -16.02 -12.91
C ASP A 128 13.79 -15.18 -12.30
N ARG A 129 14.94 -15.83 -12.06
CA ARG A 129 16.11 -15.21 -11.43
C ARG A 129 16.78 -14.19 -12.34
N ASP A 130 16.86 -14.46 -13.64
CA ASP A 130 17.57 -13.59 -14.58
C ASP A 130 16.84 -12.25 -14.74
N LYS A 131 15.50 -12.29 -14.82
CA LYS A 131 14.68 -11.08 -14.81
C LYS A 131 14.79 -10.32 -13.49
N LEU A 132 14.85 -11.02 -12.35
CA LEU A 132 15.03 -10.36 -11.05
C LEU A 132 16.38 -9.64 -10.98
N GLU A 133 17.47 -10.28 -11.40
CA GLU A 133 18.78 -9.62 -11.48
C GLU A 133 18.77 -8.45 -12.47
N SER A 134 18.09 -8.57 -13.62
CA SER A 134 17.89 -7.45 -14.55
C SER A 134 17.16 -6.28 -13.89
N ARG A 135 16.08 -6.52 -13.13
CA ARG A 135 15.39 -5.45 -12.38
C ARG A 135 16.28 -4.80 -11.34
N ILE A 136 17.13 -5.57 -10.66
CA ILE A 136 18.11 -5.02 -9.71
C ILE A 136 19.10 -4.12 -10.43
N ALA A 137 19.65 -4.57 -11.57
CA ALA A 137 20.60 -3.79 -12.37
C ALA A 137 19.99 -2.47 -12.88
N ASP A 138 18.73 -2.51 -13.36
CA ASP A 138 18.01 -1.31 -13.79
C ASP A 138 17.88 -0.28 -12.64
N VAL A 139 17.56 -0.74 -11.42
CA VAL A 139 17.46 0.15 -10.23
C VAL A 139 18.82 0.73 -9.88
N GLU A 140 19.89 -0.07 -9.95
CA GLU A 140 21.26 0.38 -9.69
C GLU A 140 21.72 1.43 -10.69
N GLU A 141 21.45 1.24 -11.99
CA GLU A 141 21.75 2.23 -13.03
C GLU A 141 20.99 3.54 -12.77
N TRP A 142 19.71 3.48 -12.43
CA TRP A 142 18.94 4.68 -12.15
C TRP A 142 19.43 5.37 -10.87
N LEU A 143 19.79 4.61 -9.84
CA LEU A 143 20.37 5.15 -8.63
C LEU A 143 21.68 5.92 -8.92
N GLN A 144 22.56 5.40 -9.76
CA GLN A 144 23.80 6.10 -10.15
C GLN A 144 23.54 7.47 -10.81
N ARG A 145 22.40 7.62 -11.49
CA ARG A 145 22.03 8.85 -12.21
C ARG A 145 21.24 9.85 -11.37
N SER A 146 20.54 9.38 -10.33
CA SER A 146 19.58 10.19 -9.57
C SER A 146 20.01 10.44 -8.13
N ASP A 147 20.83 9.56 -7.57
CA ASP A 147 21.19 9.53 -6.15
C ASP A 147 19.95 9.48 -5.21
N ALA A 148 18.83 8.91 -5.69
CA ALA A 148 17.56 8.87 -4.96
C ALA A 148 17.56 7.89 -3.77
N ALA A 149 17.24 8.40 -2.58
CA ALA A 149 17.20 7.60 -1.34
C ALA A 149 16.10 6.53 -1.36
N GLU A 150 15.02 6.76 -2.09
CA GLU A 150 13.91 5.83 -2.28
C GLU A 150 14.36 4.58 -3.05
N LEU A 151 15.27 4.71 -4.02
CA LEU A 151 15.83 3.58 -4.75
C LEU A 151 16.82 2.80 -3.87
N GLN A 152 17.59 3.49 -3.01
CA GLN A 152 18.43 2.84 -2.00
C GLN A 152 17.59 2.03 -1.00
N PHE A 153 16.47 2.59 -0.55
CA PHE A 153 15.50 1.90 0.31
C PHE A 153 14.92 0.66 -0.37
N LEU A 154 14.50 0.78 -1.64
CA LEU A 154 13.98 -0.35 -2.42
C LEU A 154 15.04 -1.45 -2.63
N LEU A 155 16.27 -1.09 -2.98
CA LEU A 155 17.38 -2.04 -3.09
C LEU A 155 17.69 -2.71 -1.75
N GLY A 156 17.67 -1.97 -0.64
CA GLY A 156 17.81 -2.53 0.70
C GLY A 156 16.79 -3.63 0.97
N TYR A 157 15.52 -3.39 0.59
CA TYR A 157 14.45 -4.37 0.72
C TYR A 157 14.66 -5.59 -0.19
N VAL A 158 14.93 -5.37 -1.47
CA VAL A 158 15.11 -6.45 -2.45
C VAL A 158 16.31 -7.33 -2.07
N TYR A 159 17.45 -6.73 -1.70
CA TYR A 159 18.61 -7.46 -1.24
C TYR A 159 18.35 -8.24 0.05
N TYR A 160 17.58 -7.68 0.98
CA TYR A 160 17.20 -8.37 2.20
C TYR A 160 16.34 -9.61 1.94
N GLN A 161 15.35 -9.50 1.05
CA GLN A 161 14.51 -10.62 0.64
C GLN A 161 15.32 -11.71 -0.08
N MET A 162 16.33 -11.30 -0.85
CA MET A 162 17.27 -12.21 -1.51
C MET A 162 18.33 -12.84 -0.58
N GLY A 163 18.35 -12.47 0.71
CA GLY A 163 19.38 -12.94 1.65
C GLY A 163 20.78 -12.36 1.40
N ARG A 164 20.90 -11.32 0.56
CA ARG A 164 22.15 -10.62 0.28
C ARG A 164 22.41 -9.58 1.37
N LEU A 165 22.59 -10.06 2.61
CA LEU A 165 22.52 -9.24 3.82
C LEU A 165 23.50 -8.06 3.84
N GLN A 166 24.73 -8.23 3.35
CA GLN A 166 25.70 -7.13 3.33
C GLN A 166 25.33 -6.03 2.32
N ARG A 167 24.82 -6.39 1.14
CA ARG A 167 24.30 -5.41 0.17
C ARG A 167 23.05 -4.71 0.69
N ALA A 168 22.16 -5.47 1.34
CA ALA A 168 20.98 -4.93 1.98
C ALA A 168 21.35 -3.88 3.05
N LYS A 169 22.35 -4.19 3.88
CA LYS A 169 22.87 -3.29 4.91
C LYS A 169 23.46 -2.02 4.31
N GLN A 170 24.32 -2.13 3.31
CA GLN A 170 24.90 -0.98 2.63
C GLN A 170 23.82 -0.06 2.04
N ALA A 171 22.84 -0.63 1.33
CA ALA A 171 21.78 0.14 0.70
C ALA A 171 20.86 0.82 1.73
N ILE A 172 20.46 0.13 2.80
CA ILE A 172 19.57 0.73 3.81
C ILE A 172 20.29 1.76 4.68
N ASP A 173 21.59 1.59 4.95
CA ASP A 173 22.39 2.58 5.67
C ASP A 173 22.50 3.88 4.84
N ALA A 174 22.74 3.78 3.54
CA ALA A 174 22.74 4.94 2.63
C ALA A 174 21.37 5.64 2.55
N ALA A 175 20.28 4.86 2.48
CA ALA A 175 18.93 5.43 2.52
C ALA A 175 18.65 6.16 3.84
N TYR A 176 19.12 5.60 4.97
CA TYR A 176 18.95 6.17 6.30
C TYR A 176 19.74 7.47 6.50
N GLU A 177 20.93 7.61 5.89
CA GLU A 177 21.69 8.87 5.92
C GLU A 177 20.89 10.04 5.34
N LYS A 178 20.10 9.79 4.29
CA LYS A 178 19.30 10.82 3.60
C LYS A 178 17.89 10.96 4.16
N LEU A 179 17.31 9.88 4.68
CA LEU A 179 15.95 9.82 5.21
C LEU A 179 15.92 9.29 6.65
N PRO A 180 16.65 9.89 7.61
CA PRO A 180 16.77 9.34 8.97
C PRO A 180 15.46 9.35 9.76
N GLY A 181 14.50 10.20 9.37
CA GLY A 181 13.18 10.30 10.00
C GLY A 181 12.10 9.42 9.37
N SER A 182 12.39 8.69 8.28
CA SER A 182 11.38 7.85 7.62
C SER A 182 11.08 6.60 8.45
N PRO A 183 9.82 6.39 8.92
CA PRO A 183 9.46 5.21 9.68
C PRO A 183 9.70 3.91 8.92
N ALA A 184 9.48 3.91 7.60
CA ALA A 184 9.70 2.75 6.75
C ALA A 184 11.19 2.39 6.65
N VAL A 185 12.06 3.39 6.46
CA VAL A 185 13.52 3.18 6.41
C VAL A 185 14.02 2.65 7.74
N ILE A 186 13.57 3.22 8.86
CA ILE A 186 13.91 2.76 10.22
C ILE A 186 13.45 1.30 10.43
N ALA A 187 12.22 0.97 10.04
CA ALA A 187 11.66 -0.37 10.18
C ALA A 187 12.48 -1.42 9.42
N LEU A 188 12.78 -1.13 8.15
CA LEU A 188 13.57 -2.03 7.31
C LEU A 188 15.01 -2.15 7.80
N LYS A 189 15.64 -1.03 8.21
CA LYS A 189 16.99 -1.03 8.79
C LYS A 189 17.07 -1.91 10.03
N LYS A 190 16.09 -1.81 10.93
CA LYS A 190 16.02 -2.65 12.13
C LYS A 190 15.92 -4.14 11.78
N ALA A 191 15.12 -4.50 10.78
CA ALA A 191 15.00 -5.87 10.31
C ALA A 191 16.32 -6.41 9.73
N ILE A 192 17.00 -5.62 8.90
CA ILE A 192 18.29 -5.97 8.27
C ILE A 192 19.39 -6.08 9.32
N ASP A 193 19.57 -5.09 10.20
CA ASP A 193 20.60 -5.11 11.24
C ASP A 193 20.41 -6.29 12.21
N SER A 194 19.16 -6.67 12.49
CA SER A 194 18.88 -7.86 13.30
C SER A 194 19.30 -9.15 12.60
N ALA A 195 19.05 -9.27 11.29
CA ALA A 195 19.42 -10.45 10.52
C ALA A 195 20.95 -10.56 10.34
N VAL A 196 21.64 -9.46 10.08
CA VAL A 196 23.11 -9.43 9.97
C VAL A 196 23.77 -9.93 11.26
N LYS A 197 23.23 -9.55 12.44
CA LYS A 197 23.73 -10.01 13.74
C LYS A 197 23.51 -11.50 14.02
N LEU A 198 22.52 -12.11 13.38
CA LEU A 198 22.22 -13.54 13.53
C LEU A 198 23.07 -14.41 12.60
N ASP A 199 23.63 -13.82 11.53
CA ASP A 199 24.47 -14.49 10.54
C ASP A 199 25.96 -14.44 10.90
N SER A 200 26.36 -13.53 11.79
CA SER A 200 27.73 -13.35 12.32
C SER A 200 28.04 -14.25 13.51
#